data_AF-A0A935W349-F1
#
_entry.id   AF-A0A935W349-F1
#
_cell.length_a   1.000
_cell.length_b   1.000
_cell.length_c   1.000
_cell.angle_alpha   90.00
_cell.angle_beta   90.00
_cell.angle_gamma   90.00
#
_symmetry.space_group_name_H-M   'P 1'
#
loop_
_entity.id
_entity.type
_entity.pdbx_description
1 polymer ?
#
loop_
_entity_poly.entity_id
_entity_poly.type
_entity_poly.pdbx_seq_one_letter_code
_entity_poly.pdbx_strand_id
1 'polypeptide(L)'
;MTSCSDAPCRRSTRRIRSRCYRVASDLDYVHRTNEFEIQIYTNSLGLRTDASHREYAKPKPDDVYRILVTGPSFAFGWGANYEEIFPTLIERGLSVPGKRVEVMNLGTPSQGSAHQLCWMKEVGYAYQPDMVLHVSYGNEVNPVATDCPALAELECPTIEDGQLVPAGSTRSLGRRPS
;
A
#
# COMPACT_ATOMS: atom_id res chain seq x y z
N MET A 1 0.13 -14.08 -50.06
CA MET A 1 -0.43 -12.95 -49.30
C MET A 1 -0.63 -13.41 -47.86
N THR A 2 0.49 -13.70 -47.16
CA THR A 2 1.04 -12.92 -46.03
C THR A 2 0.14 -13.02 -44.79
N SER A 3 0.26 -14.08 -43.99
CA SER A 3 1.15 -14.19 -42.80
C SER A 3 0.85 -13.15 -41.72
N CYS A 4 0.13 -13.56 -40.68
CA CYS A 4 0.12 -12.90 -39.38
C CYS A 4 1.40 -13.32 -38.63
N SER A 5 2.47 -12.56 -38.80
CA SER A 5 3.64 -12.63 -37.93
C SER A 5 3.45 -11.70 -36.73
N ASP A 6 3.62 -12.28 -35.54
CA ASP A 6 4.30 -11.71 -34.39
C ASP A 6 3.90 -10.28 -33.95
N ALA A 7 2.91 -10.21 -33.06
CA ALA A 7 2.86 -9.16 -32.05
C ALA A 7 2.47 -9.80 -30.70
N PRO A 8 3.32 -9.74 -29.66
CA PRO A 8 2.89 -10.18 -28.34
C PRO A 8 1.77 -9.24 -27.88
N CYS A 9 0.65 -9.85 -27.52
CA CYS A 9 -0.48 -9.21 -26.85
C CYS A 9 0.08 -8.35 -25.71
N ARG A 10 0.20 -7.04 -25.95
CA ARG A 10 0.68 -6.08 -24.95
C ARG A 10 -0.38 -6.06 -23.86
N ARG A 11 -0.20 -6.89 -22.83
CA ARG A 11 -0.82 -6.65 -21.53
C ARG A 11 -0.41 -5.24 -21.15
N SER A 12 -1.37 -4.31 -21.23
CA SER A 12 -1.25 -2.98 -20.67
C SER A 12 -1.14 -3.13 -19.15
N THR A 13 0.03 -3.50 -18.66
CA THR A 13 0.40 -3.34 -17.26
C THR A 13 0.63 -1.85 -17.08
N ARG A 14 -0.46 -1.12 -16.81
CA ARG A 14 -0.36 0.22 -16.25
C ARG A 14 0.48 0.05 -14.98
N ARG A 15 1.78 0.36 -15.04
CA ARG A 15 2.66 0.28 -13.87
C ARG A 15 1.96 1.12 -12.79
N ILE A 16 1.64 0.51 -11.65
CA ILE A 16 1.20 1.24 -10.46
C ILE A 16 2.25 2.32 -10.23
N ARG A 17 1.84 3.58 -10.31
CA ARG A 17 2.74 4.74 -10.35
C ARG A 17 3.19 5.10 -8.94
N SER A 18 2.39 4.74 -7.94
CA SER A 18 2.61 4.85 -6.49
C SER A 18 3.54 3.79 -5.86
N ARG A 19 4.50 3.22 -6.63
CA ARG A 19 5.37 2.11 -6.19
C ARG A 19 6.15 2.34 -4.89
N CYS A 20 6.34 3.60 -4.48
CA CYS A 20 7.28 3.99 -3.43
C CYS A 20 6.59 4.36 -2.11
N TYR A 21 5.26 4.28 -2.11
CA TYR A 21 4.40 4.51 -0.94
C TYR A 21 3.52 3.31 -0.67
N ARG A 22 4.00 2.13 -1.04
CA ARG A 22 3.40 0.85 -0.68
C ARG A 22 4.47 -0.01 -0.01
N VAL A 23 4.02 -0.94 0.82
CA VAL A 23 4.91 -1.99 1.34
C VAL A 23 5.35 -2.89 0.18
N ALA A 24 6.53 -3.52 0.30
CA ALA A 24 6.97 -4.49 -0.69
C ALA A 24 5.93 -5.61 -0.85
N SER A 25 5.81 -6.16 -2.05
CA SER A 25 4.87 -7.25 -2.33
C SER A 25 5.43 -8.59 -1.86
N ASP A 26 4.53 -9.53 -1.60
CA ASP A 26 4.88 -10.93 -1.31
C ASP A 26 5.86 -11.07 -0.13
N LEU A 27 5.83 -10.11 0.79
CA LEU A 27 6.67 -10.16 1.99
C LEU A 27 6.22 -11.28 2.91
N ASP A 28 7.19 -12.05 3.38
CA ASP A 28 7.19 -12.82 4.61
C ASP A 28 8.39 -12.32 5.41
N TYR A 29 8.13 -11.48 6.41
CA TYR A 29 9.20 -10.77 7.13
C TYR A 29 8.90 -10.65 8.61
N VAL A 30 9.84 -11.10 9.45
CA VAL A 30 9.81 -10.81 10.88
C VAL A 30 10.48 -9.46 11.13
N HIS A 31 9.69 -8.49 11.58
CA HIS A 31 10.19 -7.21 12.05
C HIS A 31 10.48 -7.28 13.55
N ARG A 32 11.73 -7.03 13.93
CA ARG A 32 12.19 -7.03 15.32
C ARG A 32 12.71 -5.67 15.71
N THR A 33 12.20 -5.14 16.81
CA THR A 33 12.72 -3.97 17.49
C THR A 33 13.10 -4.35 18.94
N ASN A 34 13.54 -3.37 19.73
CA ASN A 34 13.69 -3.52 21.17
C ASN A 34 12.34 -3.53 21.93
N GLU A 35 11.23 -3.23 21.26
CA GLU A 35 9.91 -3.06 21.86
C GLU A 35 8.95 -4.21 21.52
N PHE A 36 9.06 -4.78 20.32
CA PHE A 36 8.18 -5.85 19.86
C PHE A 36 8.81 -6.67 18.74
N GLU A 37 8.23 -7.84 18.53
CA GLU A 37 8.48 -8.71 17.39
C GLU A 37 7.15 -9.02 16.72
N ILE A 38 7.05 -8.76 15.41
CA ILE A 38 5.85 -9.03 14.63
C ILE A 38 6.19 -9.72 13.32
N GLN A 39 5.31 -10.62 12.92
CA GLN A 39 5.34 -11.21 11.59
C GLN A 39 4.57 -10.31 10.63
N ILE A 40 5.14 -10.01 9.47
CA ILE A 40 4.55 -9.17 8.42
C ILE A 40 4.35 -10.00 7.17
N TYR A 41 3.09 -10.10 6.73
CA TYR A 41 2.72 -10.65 5.43
C TYR A 41 2.10 -9.60 4.54
N THR A 42 2.45 -9.63 3.26
CA THR A 42 1.81 -8.80 2.24
C THR A 42 1.48 -9.58 0.98
N ASN A 43 0.38 -9.26 0.30
CA ASN A 43 0.02 -9.90 -0.96
C ASN A 43 0.77 -9.30 -2.17
N SER A 44 0.42 -9.70 -3.39
CA SER A 44 1.10 -9.25 -4.62
C SER A 44 1.06 -7.74 -4.85
N LEU A 45 0.10 -7.04 -4.21
CA LEU A 45 -0.01 -5.59 -4.25
C LEU A 45 0.75 -4.89 -3.12
N GLY A 46 1.26 -5.62 -2.13
CA GLY A 46 1.86 -5.05 -0.93
C GLY A 46 0.83 -4.71 0.16
N LEU A 47 -0.39 -5.25 0.07
CA LEU A 47 -1.43 -5.03 1.09
C LEU A 47 -1.18 -5.94 2.28
N ARG A 48 -1.43 -5.44 3.49
CA ARG A 48 -1.27 -6.22 4.72
C ARG A 48 -2.29 -7.36 4.76
N THR A 49 -1.82 -8.60 5.01
CA THR A 49 -2.63 -9.83 5.00
C THR A 49 -2.14 -10.84 6.04
N ASP A 50 -2.84 -11.97 6.18
CA ASP A 50 -2.36 -13.18 6.86
C ASP A 50 -1.29 -13.95 6.03
N ALA A 51 -0.78 -15.04 6.60
CA ALA A 51 0.25 -15.90 6.01
C ALA A 51 -0.15 -16.57 4.68
N SER A 52 -1.43 -16.55 4.28
CA SER A 52 -1.87 -17.10 3.00
C SER A 52 -1.65 -16.15 1.82
N HIS A 53 -1.16 -14.93 2.08
CA HIS A 53 -1.03 -13.87 1.09
C HIS A 53 -2.35 -13.57 0.36
N ARG A 54 -3.45 -13.50 1.13
CA ARG A 54 -4.81 -13.36 0.61
C ARG A 54 -4.93 -12.31 -0.48
N GLU A 55 -5.50 -12.75 -1.60
CA GLU A 55 -5.84 -11.90 -2.73
C GLU A 55 -7.32 -11.56 -2.73
N TYR A 56 -7.65 -10.41 -3.30
CA TYR A 56 -9.03 -9.92 -3.37
C TYR A 56 -9.57 -10.03 -4.79
N ALA A 57 -10.79 -10.53 -4.92
CA ALA A 57 -11.44 -10.64 -6.22
C ALA A 57 -11.76 -9.26 -6.82
N LYS A 58 -11.52 -9.13 -8.13
CA LYS A 58 -11.87 -7.98 -8.96
C LYS A 58 -12.51 -8.51 -10.26
N PRO A 59 -13.82 -8.28 -10.50
CA PRO A 59 -14.74 -7.45 -9.72
C PRO A 59 -15.07 -8.03 -8.33
N LYS A 60 -15.62 -7.18 -7.44
CA LYS A 60 -16.08 -7.60 -6.10
C LYS A 60 -17.28 -8.58 -6.26
N PRO A 61 -17.27 -9.75 -5.60
CA PRO A 61 -18.42 -10.65 -5.62
C PRO A 61 -19.66 -10.01 -4.99
N ASP A 62 -20.85 -10.35 -5.49
CA ASP A 62 -22.10 -9.77 -5.00
C ASP A 62 -22.37 -10.10 -3.53
N ASP A 63 -21.90 -11.25 -3.04
CA ASP A 63 -22.05 -11.68 -1.65
C ASP A 63 -21.00 -11.09 -0.69
N VAL A 64 -20.22 -10.10 -1.13
CA VAL A 64 -19.17 -9.45 -0.32
C VAL A 64 -19.54 -8.00 0.00
N TYR A 65 -19.41 -7.65 1.28
CA TYR A 65 -19.33 -6.27 1.77
C TYR A 65 -17.86 -5.93 2.02
N ARG A 66 -17.30 -5.02 1.24
CA ARG A 66 -15.86 -4.73 1.23
C ARG A 66 -15.57 -3.41 1.90
N ILE A 67 -14.80 -3.48 2.96
CA ILE A 67 -14.25 -2.31 3.64
C ILE A 67 -12.82 -2.14 3.18
N LEU A 68 -12.47 -0.92 2.82
CA LEU A 68 -11.09 -0.57 2.53
C LEU A 68 -10.57 0.33 3.64
N VAL A 69 -9.47 -0.07 4.27
CA VAL A 69 -8.78 0.72 5.28
C VAL A 69 -7.55 1.39 4.67
N THR A 70 -7.39 2.70 4.85
CA THR A 70 -6.22 3.44 4.39
C THR A 70 -5.72 4.37 5.49
N GLY A 71 -4.42 4.65 5.52
CA GLY A 71 -3.80 5.45 6.58
C GLY A 71 -2.32 5.12 6.78
N PRO A 72 -1.68 5.76 7.77
CA PRO A 72 -0.27 5.56 8.09
C PRO A 72 -0.04 4.25 8.87
N SER A 73 1.02 4.19 9.67
CA SER A 73 1.42 3.02 10.48
C SER A 73 0.31 2.44 11.36
N PHE A 74 -0.60 3.28 11.88
CA PHE A 74 -1.74 2.82 12.67
C PHE A 74 -2.72 1.99 11.86
N ALA A 75 -3.07 2.42 10.64
CA ALA A 75 -3.90 1.63 9.72
C ALA A 75 -3.23 0.31 9.33
N PHE A 76 -1.93 0.36 9.08
CA PHE A 76 -1.14 -0.84 8.78
C PHE A 76 -1.12 -1.84 9.95
N GLY A 77 -1.30 -1.35 11.19
CA GLY A 77 -1.20 -2.15 12.41
C GLY A 77 0.24 -2.38 12.85
N TRP A 78 1.08 -1.35 12.71
CA TRP A 78 2.48 -1.39 13.14
C TRP A 78 2.60 -1.76 14.62
N GLY A 79 3.37 -2.80 14.92
CA GLY A 79 3.54 -3.32 16.27
C GLY A 79 2.58 -4.44 16.69
N ALA A 80 1.67 -4.90 15.82
CA ALA A 80 0.77 -6.02 16.11
C ALA A 80 0.78 -7.10 14.99
N ASN A 81 0.50 -8.36 15.36
CA ASN A 81 0.33 -9.43 14.38
C ASN A 81 -0.98 -9.26 13.61
N TYR A 82 -1.08 -9.86 12.41
CA TYR A 82 -2.23 -9.65 11.53
C TYR A 82 -3.58 -9.99 12.19
N GLU A 83 -3.60 -10.94 13.11
CA GLU A 83 -4.81 -11.38 13.80
C GLU A 83 -5.30 -10.38 14.84
N GLU A 84 -4.44 -9.43 15.24
CA GLU A 84 -4.62 -8.51 16.36
C GLU A 84 -4.87 -7.07 15.90
N ILE A 85 -4.57 -6.74 14.64
CA ILE A 85 -4.78 -5.40 14.10
C ILE A 85 -6.27 -5.08 13.96
N PHE A 86 -6.66 -3.83 14.21
CA PHE A 86 -8.06 -3.43 14.18
C PHE A 86 -8.78 -3.73 12.83
N PRO A 87 -8.14 -3.67 11.64
CA PRO A 87 -8.81 -4.05 10.39
C PRO A 87 -9.29 -5.50 10.41
N THR A 88 -8.48 -6.41 10.94
CA THR A 88 -8.82 -7.83 11.10
C THR A 88 -9.89 -8.03 12.16
N LEU A 89 -9.84 -7.26 13.26
CA LEU A 89 -10.89 -7.28 14.27
C LEU A 89 -12.23 -6.77 13.72
N ILE A 90 -12.23 -5.76 12.84
CA ILE A 90 -13.42 -5.29 12.12
C ILE A 90 -13.96 -6.40 11.23
N GLU A 91 -13.11 -7.07 10.43
CA GLU A 91 -13.57 -8.15 9.53
C GLU A 91 -14.26 -9.28 10.30
N ARG A 92 -13.71 -9.63 11.47
CA ARG A 92 -14.26 -10.70 12.34
C ARG A 92 -15.50 -10.26 13.12
N GLY A 93 -15.55 -9.01 13.56
CA GLY A 93 -16.58 -8.50 14.45
C GLY A 93 -17.81 -7.92 13.74
N LEU A 94 -17.65 -7.43 12.52
CA LEU A 94 -18.74 -6.80 11.79
C LEU A 94 -19.59 -7.84 11.06
N SER A 95 -20.90 -7.78 11.28
CA SER A 95 -21.88 -8.60 10.56
C SER A 95 -22.72 -7.74 9.63
N VAL A 96 -22.76 -8.08 8.34
CA VAL A 96 -23.63 -7.44 7.35
C VAL A 96 -24.62 -8.49 6.83
N PRO A 97 -25.94 -8.30 6.98
CA PRO A 97 -26.93 -9.30 6.58
C PRO A 97 -26.77 -9.75 5.12
N GLY A 98 -26.62 -11.05 4.91
CA GLY A 98 -26.49 -11.66 3.58
C GLY A 98 -25.17 -11.36 2.86
N LYS A 99 -24.16 -10.82 3.54
CA LYS A 99 -22.83 -10.55 2.96
C LYS A 99 -21.71 -11.10 3.85
N ARG A 100 -20.64 -11.59 3.24
CA ARG A 100 -19.35 -11.79 3.90
C ARG A 100 -18.61 -10.46 3.96
N VAL A 101 -18.09 -10.10 5.12
CA VAL A 101 -17.23 -8.91 5.25
C VAL A 101 -15.82 -9.26 4.80
N GLU A 102 -15.25 -8.41 3.95
CA GLU A 102 -13.82 -8.44 3.59
C GLU A 102 -13.21 -7.09 3.92
N VAL A 103 -12.09 -7.08 4.65
CA VAL A 103 -11.33 -5.86 4.92
C VAL A 103 -10.05 -5.88 4.11
N MET A 104 -9.90 -4.89 3.22
CA MET A 104 -8.67 -4.63 2.46
C MET A 104 -7.83 -3.59 3.20
N ASN A 105 -6.68 -4.00 3.75
CA ASN A 105 -5.79 -3.08 4.45
C ASN A 105 -4.74 -2.47 3.50
N LEU A 106 -5.04 -1.25 3.04
CA LEU A 106 -4.20 -0.40 2.22
C LEU A 106 -3.29 0.53 3.06
N GLY A 107 -3.31 0.39 4.39
CA GLY A 107 -2.44 1.14 5.28
C GLY A 107 -0.97 0.94 4.94
N THR A 108 -0.18 2.01 4.96
CA THR A 108 1.26 1.95 4.69
C THR A 108 2.00 2.78 5.75
N PRO A 109 3.04 2.25 6.41
CA PRO A 109 3.82 3.00 7.39
C PRO A 109 4.33 4.34 6.83
N SER A 110 4.24 5.40 7.64
CA SER A 110 4.67 6.76 7.28
C SER A 110 4.01 7.38 6.05
N GLN A 111 2.89 6.81 5.57
CA GLN A 111 2.19 7.32 4.39
C GLN A 111 1.35 8.56 4.73
N GLY A 112 1.70 9.71 4.15
CA GLY A 112 0.91 10.95 4.26
C GLY A 112 -0.38 10.93 3.40
N SER A 113 -1.35 11.78 3.74
CA SER A 113 -2.69 11.82 3.15
C SER A 113 -2.73 11.96 1.61
N ALA A 114 -1.82 12.73 1.00
CA ALA A 114 -1.73 12.82 -0.47
C ALA A 114 -1.41 11.46 -1.12
N HIS A 115 -0.51 10.67 -0.52
CA HIS A 115 -0.18 9.35 -1.01
C HIS A 115 -1.30 8.34 -0.77
N GLN A 116 -2.02 8.47 0.35
CA GLN A 116 -3.22 7.68 0.62
C GLN A 116 -4.29 7.91 -0.47
N LEU A 117 -4.53 9.17 -0.86
CA LEU A 117 -5.43 9.50 -1.97
C LEU A 117 -4.98 8.87 -3.30
N CYS A 118 -3.68 8.83 -3.58
CA CYS A 118 -3.17 8.14 -4.77
C CYS A 118 -3.35 6.65 -4.73
N TRP A 119 -3.10 6.03 -3.58
CA TRP A 119 -3.31 4.61 -3.39
C TRP A 119 -4.79 4.24 -3.60
N MET A 120 -5.70 5.09 -3.12
CA MET A 120 -7.14 4.97 -3.38
C MET A 120 -7.50 5.11 -4.86
N LYS A 121 -6.99 6.16 -5.54
CA LYS A 121 -7.26 6.43 -6.97
C LYS A 121 -6.71 5.34 -7.89
N GLU A 122 -5.49 4.86 -7.63
CA GLU A 122 -4.81 3.91 -8.50
C GLU A 122 -5.21 2.45 -8.27
N VAL A 123 -5.44 2.08 -7.01
CA VAL A 123 -5.68 0.69 -6.60
C VAL A 123 -7.07 0.54 -5.99
N GLY A 124 -7.35 1.30 -4.93
CA GLY A 124 -8.52 1.08 -4.06
C GLY A 124 -9.86 1.07 -4.78
N TYR A 125 -10.19 2.09 -5.57
CA TYR A 125 -11.49 2.18 -6.25
C TYR A 125 -11.77 1.03 -7.21
N ALA A 126 -10.72 0.45 -7.78
CA ALA A 126 -10.87 -0.63 -8.73
C ALA A 126 -11.37 -1.94 -8.08
N TYR A 127 -11.31 -2.04 -6.75
CA TYR A 127 -11.84 -3.16 -5.95
C TYR A 127 -13.26 -2.93 -5.45
N GLN A 128 -13.91 -1.83 -5.83
CA GLN A 128 -15.32 -1.54 -5.54
C GLN A 128 -15.66 -1.64 -4.04
N PRO A 129 -14.97 -0.91 -3.15
CA PRO A 129 -15.31 -0.92 -1.73
C PRO A 129 -16.72 -0.34 -1.49
N ASP A 130 -17.45 -0.91 -0.54
CA ASP A 130 -18.72 -0.37 -0.04
C ASP A 130 -18.50 0.69 1.05
N MET A 131 -17.35 0.61 1.73
CA MET A 131 -16.94 1.56 2.77
C MET A 131 -15.44 1.81 2.68
N VAL A 132 -15.04 3.06 2.90
CA VAL A 132 -13.64 3.46 3.05
C VAL A 132 -13.45 4.01 4.46
N LEU A 133 -12.54 3.39 5.22
CA LEU A 133 -12.09 3.86 6.52
C LEU A 133 -10.73 4.54 6.36
N HIS A 134 -10.75 5.87 6.42
CA HIS A 134 -9.53 6.68 6.38
C HIS A 134 -9.06 6.96 7.82
N VAL A 135 -7.85 6.50 8.14
CA VAL A 135 -7.21 6.70 9.43
C VAL A 135 -6.19 7.81 9.30
N SER A 136 -6.41 8.89 10.04
CA SER A 136 -5.43 9.95 10.23
C SER A 136 -4.85 9.86 11.64
N TYR A 137 -3.57 10.18 11.79
CA TYR A 137 -2.89 10.17 13.07
C TYR A 137 -1.98 11.39 13.22
N GLY A 138 -2.06 12.04 14.39
CA GLY A 138 -1.34 13.27 14.70
C GLY A 138 -2.01 14.52 14.14
N ASN A 139 -1.39 15.67 14.37
CA ASN A 139 -1.79 16.91 13.72
C ASN A 139 -1.24 16.87 12.30
N GLU A 140 -1.98 16.29 11.35
CA GLU A 140 -1.69 16.46 9.94
C GLU A 140 -1.91 17.93 9.57
N VAL A 141 -0.92 18.79 9.84
CA VAL A 141 -0.93 20.22 9.48
C VAL A 141 -0.70 20.44 7.97
N ASN A 142 -0.80 19.38 7.19
CA ASN A 142 -0.64 19.42 5.75
C ASN A 142 -1.93 19.93 5.10
N PRO A 143 -1.82 20.73 4.04
CA PRO A 143 -2.99 21.14 3.27
C PRO A 143 -3.77 19.91 2.80
N VAL A 144 -5.10 20.04 2.75
CA VAL A 144 -5.99 19.01 2.21
C VAL A 144 -5.50 18.62 0.83
N ALA A 145 -5.08 17.37 0.66
CA ALA A 145 -4.64 16.86 -0.62
C ALA A 145 -5.87 16.72 -1.54
N THR A 146 -5.98 17.58 -2.54
CA THR A 146 -7.04 17.51 -3.56
C THR A 146 -6.62 16.69 -4.78
N ASP A 147 -5.32 16.47 -4.96
CA ASP A 147 -4.79 15.66 -6.04
C ASP A 147 -3.59 14.81 -5.64
N CYS A 148 -3.27 13.87 -6.52
CA CYS A 148 -2.01 13.17 -6.45
C CYS A 148 -0.86 14.10 -6.81
N PRO A 149 0.23 14.13 -6.03
CA PRO A 149 1.43 14.85 -6.45
C PRO A 149 1.89 14.33 -7.80
N ALA A 150 2.45 15.20 -8.64
CA ALA A 150 2.95 14.78 -9.94
C ALA A 150 4.05 13.73 -9.73
N LEU A 151 4.16 12.73 -10.62
CA LEU A 151 5.19 11.67 -10.50
C LEU A 151 6.62 12.20 -10.36
N ALA A 152 6.91 13.39 -10.90
CA ALA A 152 8.19 14.06 -10.78
C ALA A 152 8.46 14.65 -9.38
N GLU A 153 7.43 14.83 -8.56
CA GLU A 153 7.53 15.22 -7.14
C GLU A 153 7.55 14.00 -6.22
N LEU A 154 7.22 12.82 -6.75
CA LEU A 154 7.13 11.53 -6.07
C LEU A 154 8.42 10.71 -6.21
N GLU A 155 9.58 11.36 -6.38
CA GLU A 155 10.81 10.63 -6.67
C GLU A 155 11.13 9.66 -5.52
N CYS A 156 11.11 8.37 -5.86
CA CYS A 156 11.33 7.29 -4.91
C CYS A 156 12.72 7.39 -4.31
N PRO A 157 12.87 7.26 -2.98
CA PRO A 157 14.21 7.17 -2.43
C PRO A 157 14.94 5.97 -3.06
N THR A 158 16.19 6.18 -3.45
CA THR A 158 17.09 5.12 -3.91
C THR A 158 17.89 4.59 -2.72
N ILE A 159 18.55 3.44 -2.91
CA ILE A 159 19.52 2.95 -1.95
C ILE A 159 20.90 3.13 -2.56
N GLU A 160 21.74 3.94 -1.90
CA GLU A 160 23.15 4.14 -2.24
C GLU A 160 23.99 3.78 -1.01
N ASP A 161 24.96 2.88 -1.16
CA ASP A 161 25.84 2.40 -0.07
C ASP A 161 25.09 1.94 1.19
N GLY A 162 23.92 1.31 1.01
CA GLY A 162 23.06 0.83 2.10
C GLY A 162 22.28 1.93 2.83
N GLN A 163 22.31 3.17 2.33
CA GLN A 163 21.56 4.31 2.85
C GLN A 163 20.38 4.63 1.92
N LEU A 164 19.24 5.01 2.49
CA LEU A 164 18.17 5.64 1.73
C LEU A 164 18.60 7.07 1.37
N VAL A 165 18.62 7.37 0.07
CA VAL A 165 18.92 8.70 -0.47
C VAL A 165 17.68 9.26 -1.17
N PRO A 166 17.35 10.54 -0.97
CA PRO A 166 16.32 11.19 -1.77
C PRO A 166 16.71 11.13 -3.24
N ALA A 167 15.75 10.80 -4.11
CA ALA A 167 16.03 10.88 -5.53
C ALA A 167 16.34 12.34 -5.94
N GLY A 168 17.20 12.48 -6.95
CA GLY A 168 17.71 13.77 -7.41
C GLY A 168 18.90 14.32 -6.61
N SER A 169 19.32 13.69 -5.50
CA SER A 169 20.50 14.15 -4.75
C SER A 169 21.80 13.76 -5.46
N THR A 170 22.26 14.56 -6.42
CA THR A 170 23.67 14.51 -6.82
C THR A 170 24.50 15.03 -5.64
N ARG A 171 25.09 14.14 -4.85
CA ARG A 171 26.17 14.53 -3.94
C ARG A 171 27.32 15.05 -4.80
N SER A 172 27.44 16.37 -4.93
CA SER A 172 28.77 16.95 -5.15
C SER A 172 29.59 16.61 -3.91
N LEU A 173 30.34 15.51 -3.98
CA LEU A 173 31.33 15.13 -2.98
C LEU A 173 32.42 16.20 -3.02
N GLY A 174 32.19 17.31 -2.31
CA GLY A 174 33.24 18.24 -1.95
C GLY A 174 34.28 17.46 -1.17
N ARG A 175 35.45 17.23 -1.80
CA ARG A 175 36.66 16.78 -1.11
C ARG A 175 36.86 17.68 0.11
N ARG A 176 36.88 17.09 1.31
CA ARG A 176 37.38 17.80 2.50
C ARG A 176 38.83 18.22 2.21
N PRO A 177 39.19 19.50 2.40
CA PRO A 177 40.58 19.90 2.30
C PRO A 177 41.38 19.23 3.43
N SER A 178 42.58 18.79 3.04
CA SER A 178 43.59 18.06 3.81
C SER A 178 44.05 18.79 5.06
#